data_AF-A0AAW5VPP1-F1
#
_entry.id   AF-A0AAW5VPP1-F1
#
_cell.length_a   1.000
_cell.length_b   1.000
_cell.length_c   1.000
_cell.angle_alpha   90.00
_cell.angle_beta   90.00
_cell.angle_gamma   90.00
#
_symmetry.space_group_name_H-M   'P 1'
#
loop_
_entity.id
_entity.type
_entity.pdbx_description
1 polymer ?
#
loop_
_entity_poly.entity_id
_entity_poly.type
_entity_poly.pdbx_seq_one_letter_code
_entity_poly.pdbx_strand_id
1 'polypeptide(L)'
;MSVSDRQLRLIKEAAELLVMEHRLTVEEAVVVISSAIKKELSQRNTSFEKLESGSKIDRTSFTRSVVKTVQDSLEANPYWRSHNLEKSIDNFYKVLHKHLD
;
A
#
# COMPACT_ATOMS: atom_id res chain seq x y z
N MET A 1 15.42 5.35 11.02
CA MET A 1 14.74 5.80 9.80
C MET A 1 13.31 6.15 10.16
N SER A 2 13.01 7.43 10.28
CA SER A 2 11.70 7.94 10.67
C SER A 2 10.77 7.82 9.46
N VAL A 3 9.63 7.15 9.62
CA VAL A 3 8.56 7.16 8.60
C VAL A 3 8.05 8.59 8.52
N SER A 4 8.02 9.20 7.32
CA SER A 4 7.58 10.59 7.18
C SER A 4 6.09 10.73 7.51
N ASP A 5 5.67 11.86 8.07
CA ASP A 5 4.25 12.12 8.38
C ASP A 5 3.33 11.92 7.17
N ARG A 6 3.85 12.15 5.96
CA ARG A 6 3.12 11.92 4.71
C ARG A 6 2.95 10.44 4.43
N GLN A 7 3.97 9.62 4.65
CA GLN A 7 3.85 8.15 4.57
C GLN A 7 2.83 7.62 5.58
N LEU A 8 2.84 8.14 6.81
CA LEU A 8 1.88 7.75 7.85
C LEU A 8 0.44 8.10 7.46
N ARG A 9 0.20 9.28 6.88
CA ARG A 9 -1.13 9.65 6.35
C ARG A 9 -1.56 8.74 5.20
N LEU A 10 -0.64 8.46 4.28
CA LEU A 10 -0.88 7.55 3.16
C LEU A 10 -1.31 6.16 3.65
N ILE A 11 -0.57 5.61 4.61
CA ILE A 11 -0.84 4.30 5.19
C ILE A 11 -2.19 4.30 5.93
N LYS A 12 -2.54 5.37 6.66
CA LYS A 12 -3.81 5.47 7.37
C LYS A 12 -5.01 5.58 6.44
N GLU A 13 -5.01 6.49 5.46
CA GLU A 13 -6.10 6.63 4.50
C GLU A 13 -6.30 5.34 3.69
N ALA A 14 -5.20 4.70 3.31
CA ALA A 14 -5.23 3.47 2.54
C ALA A 14 -5.68 2.27 3.41
N ALA A 15 -5.34 2.25 4.70
CA ALA A 15 -5.82 1.25 5.66
C ALA A 15 -7.32 1.39 5.93
N GLU A 16 -7.84 2.61 6.10
CA GLU A 16 -9.28 2.85 6.29
C GLU A 16 -10.11 2.30 5.13
N LEU A 17 -9.64 2.43 3.88
CA LEU A 17 -10.29 1.86 2.70
C LEU A 17 -10.31 0.32 2.71
N LEU A 18 -9.21 -0.31 3.12
CA LEU A 18 -9.15 -1.76 3.23
C LEU A 18 -10.04 -2.29 4.36
N VAL A 19 -10.20 -1.54 5.45
CA VAL A 19 -11.03 -1.91 6.61
C VAL A 19 -12.52 -1.83 6.32
N MET A 20 -12.96 -0.87 5.50
CA MET A 20 -14.39 -0.76 5.17
C MET A 20 -14.90 -1.94 4.34
N GLU A 21 -14.04 -2.54 3.52
CA GLU A 21 -14.43 -3.54 2.53
C GLU A 21 -14.00 -4.97 2.91
N HIS A 22 -13.18 -5.13 3.95
CA HIS A 22 -12.67 -6.42 4.41
C HIS A 22 -12.88 -6.60 5.91
N ARG A 23 -12.87 -7.87 6.37
CA ARG A 23 -12.83 -8.20 7.81
C ARG A 23 -11.43 -7.99 8.41
N LEU A 24 -10.76 -6.90 8.04
CA LEU A 24 -9.50 -6.47 8.66
C LEU A 24 -9.79 -5.37 9.67
N THR A 25 -9.04 -5.38 10.77
CA THR A 25 -8.92 -4.22 11.64
C THR A 25 -7.97 -3.18 11.04
N VAL A 26 -8.10 -1.92 11.47
CA VAL A 26 -7.22 -0.82 11.04
C VAL A 26 -5.76 -1.16 11.31
N GLU A 27 -5.45 -1.79 12.44
CA GLU A 27 -4.09 -2.20 12.78
C GLU A 27 -3.53 -3.25 11.81
N GLU A 28 -4.32 -4.27 11.47
CA GLU A 28 -3.91 -5.30 10.50
C GLU A 28 -3.67 -4.69 9.12
N ALA A 29 -4.56 -3.82 8.66
CA ALA A 29 -4.40 -3.15 7.37
C ALA A 29 -3.14 -2.27 7.34
N VAL A 30 -2.88 -1.51 8.41
CA VAL A 30 -1.66 -0.70 8.56
C VAL A 30 -0.41 -1.60 8.52
N VAL A 31 -0.41 -2.74 9.20
CA VAL A 31 0.72 -3.68 9.22
C VAL A 31 0.97 -4.27 7.85
N VAL A 32 -0.08 -4.71 7.14
CA VAL A 32 0.03 -5.29 5.80
C VAL A 32 0.59 -4.27 4.81
N ILE A 33 0.03 -3.06 4.79
CA ILE A 33 0.49 -1.97 3.90
C ILE A 33 1.93 -1.59 4.23
N SER A 34 2.25 -1.38 5.52
CA SER A 34 3.59 -1.00 5.95
C SER A 34 4.63 -2.05 5.59
N SER A 35 4.27 -3.33 5.72
CA SER A 35 5.15 -4.45 5.38
C SER A 35 5.37 -4.54 3.87
N ALA A 36 4.32 -4.37 3.06
CA ALA A 36 4.42 -4.33 1.60
C ALA A 36 5.32 -3.19 1.12
N ILE A 37 5.13 -1.99 1.68
CA ILE A 37 5.97 -0.82 1.40
C ILE A 37 7.43 -1.08 1.77
N LYS A 38 7.71 -1.53 3.00
CA LYS A 38 9.07 -1.79 3.45
C LYS A 38 9.76 -2.85 2.59
N LYS A 39 9.04 -3.92 2.23
CA LYS A 39 9.54 -4.98 1.36
C LYS A 39 9.94 -4.42 -0.01
N GLU A 40 9.08 -3.62 -0.63
CA GLU A 40 9.37 -3.05 -1.95
C GLU A 40 10.54 -2.06 -1.91
N LEU A 41 10.61 -1.21 -0.88
CA LEU A 41 11.73 -0.29 -0.67
C LEU A 41 13.06 -1.04 -0.54
N SER A 42 13.06 -2.12 0.26
CA SER A 42 14.24 -2.96 0.43
C SER A 42 14.62 -3.70 -0.86
N GLN A 43 13.65 -4.21 -1.61
CA GLN A 43 13.91 -4.92 -2.87
C GLN A 43 14.51 -4.01 -3.94
N ARG A 44 14.04 -2.76 -4.03
CA ARG A 44 14.56 -1.76 -4.96
C ARG A 44 15.79 -1.02 -4.45
N ASN A 45 16.25 -1.32 -3.24
CA ASN A 45 17.31 -0.59 -2.54
C ASN A 45 17.10 0.94 -2.60
N THR A 46 15.86 1.37 -2.35
CA THR A 46 15.43 2.77 -2.48
C THR A 46 14.78 3.29 -1.20
N SER A 47 14.58 4.60 -1.11
CA SER A 47 13.84 5.27 -0.04
C SER A 47 12.65 6.02 -0.62
N PHE A 48 11.70 6.41 0.23
CA PHE A 48 10.59 7.26 -0.22
C PHE A 48 11.07 8.58 -0.80
N GLU A 49 12.07 9.20 -0.18
CA GLU A 49 12.69 10.45 -0.65
C GLU A 49 13.25 10.31 -2.08
N LYS A 50 13.86 9.15 -2.38
CA LYS A 50 14.36 8.82 -3.73
C LYS A 50 13.23 8.53 -4.72
N LEU A 51 12.13 7.95 -4.27
CA LEU A 51 10.94 7.74 -5.11
C LEU A 51 10.25 9.07 -5.43
N GLU A 52 10.16 9.99 -4.47
CA GLU A 52 9.57 11.32 -4.66
C GLU A 52 10.38 12.18 -5.64
N SER A 53 11.71 12.10 -5.59
CA SER A 53 12.60 12.76 -6.55
C SER A 53 12.78 11.97 -7.86
N GLY A 54 12.22 10.75 -7.93
CA GLY A 54 12.34 9.84 -9.05
C GLY A 54 11.37 10.15 -10.21
N SER A 55 11.50 9.36 -11.27
CA SER A 55 10.61 9.51 -12.43
C SER A 55 9.17 9.10 -12.08
N LYS A 56 8.19 9.65 -12.81
CA LYS A 56 6.79 9.21 -12.69
C LYS A 56 6.66 7.70 -12.94
N ILE A 57 7.46 7.16 -13.85
CA ILE A 57 7.49 5.73 -14.19
C ILE A 57 7.92 4.89 -12.97
N ASP A 58 8.94 5.34 -12.23
CA ASP A 58 9.42 4.65 -11.03
C ASP A 58 8.36 4.65 -9.92
N ARG A 59 7.69 5.78 -9.72
CA ARG A 59 6.61 5.95 -8.74
C ARG A 59 5.38 5.07 -9.07
N THR A 60 4.97 5.04 -10.34
CA THR A 60 3.89 4.17 -10.80
C THR A 60 4.27 2.69 -10.67
N SER A 61 5.50 2.32 -11.05
CA SER A 61 6.01 0.96 -10.94
C SER A 61 6.06 0.49 -9.48
N PHE A 62 6.56 1.34 -8.58
CA PHE A 62 6.56 1.09 -7.14
C PHE A 62 5.15 0.88 -6.60
N THR A 63 4.23 1.78 -6.95
CA THR A 63 2.82 1.69 -6.53
C THR A 63 2.19 0.37 -6.95
N ARG A 64 2.38 -0.06 -8.20
CA ARG A 64 1.86 -1.34 -8.71
C ARG A 64 2.39 -2.54 -7.93
N SER A 65 3.69 -2.56 -7.62
CA SER A 65 4.28 -3.67 -6.85
C SER A 65 3.78 -3.72 -5.39
N VAL A 66 3.64 -2.57 -4.74
CA VAL A 66 3.08 -2.50 -3.37
C VAL A 66 1.65 -3.00 -3.37
N VAL A 67 0.82 -2.53 -4.30
CA VAL A 67 -0.59 -2.94 -4.46
C VAL A 67 -0.69 -4.45 -4.68
N LYS A 68 0.15 -5.01 -5.56
CA LYS A 68 0.19 -6.45 -5.80
C LYS A 68 0.55 -7.24 -4.53
N THR A 69 1.55 -6.79 -3.78
CA THR A 69 1.97 -7.46 -2.53
C THR A 69 0.87 -7.44 -1.47
N VAL A 70 0.11 -6.33 -1.37
CA VAL A 70 -1.06 -6.23 -0.49
C VAL A 70 -2.16 -7.18 -0.95
N GLN A 71 -2.45 -7.22 -2.25
CA GLN A 71 -3.42 -8.17 -2.82
C GLN A 71 -3.03 -9.62 -2.51
N ASP A 72 -1.79 -10.02 -2.78
CA ASP A 72 -1.28 -11.37 -2.49
C ASP A 72 -1.45 -11.73 -1.00
N SER A 73 -1.23 -10.75 -0.11
CA SER A 73 -1.38 -10.93 1.35
C SER A 73 -2.86 -11.10 1.76
N LEU A 74 -3.77 -10.37 1.13
CA LEU A 74 -5.21 -10.49 1.35
C LEU A 74 -5.78 -11.79 0.78
N GLU A 75 -5.28 -12.25 -0.37
CA GLU A 75 -5.69 -13.52 -1.00
C GLU A 75 -5.17 -14.74 -0.25
N ALA A 76 -3.96 -14.65 0.32
CA ALA A 76 -3.34 -15.69 1.12
C ALA A 76 -4.07 -15.93 2.46
N ASN A 77 -4.83 -14.95 2.95
CA ASN A 77 -5.60 -15.08 4.19
C ASN A 77 -7.11 -15.23 3.91
N PRO A 78 -7.70 -16.44 4.04
CA PRO A 78 -9.12 -16.67 3.79
C PRO A 78 -10.06 -15.82 4.66
N TYR A 79 -9.63 -15.40 5.84
CA TYR A 79 -10.43 -14.61 6.77
C TYR A 79 -10.60 -13.14 6.33
N TRP A 80 -9.63 -12.65 5.57
CA TRP A 80 -9.59 -11.30 5.02
C TRP A 80 -10.22 -11.21 3.63
N ARG A 81 -10.51 -12.36 3.03
CA ARG A 81 -11.09 -12.47 1.69
C ARG A 81 -12.47 -11.80 1.67
N SER A 82 -12.61 -10.79 0.83
CA SER A 82 -13.88 -10.08 0.58
C SER A 82 -14.30 -10.30 -0.86
N HIS A 83 -15.62 -10.27 -1.11
CA HIS A 83 -16.15 -10.23 -2.47
C HIS A 83 -15.73 -8.97 -3.23
N ASN A 84 -15.35 -7.90 -2.52
CA ASN A 84 -14.99 -6.62 -3.11
C ASN A 84 -13.47 -6.39 -3.21
N LEU A 85 -12.64 -7.43 -3.06
CA LEU A 85 -11.18 -7.33 -3.07
C LEU A 85 -10.64 -6.51 -4.25
N GLU A 86 -11.09 -6.78 -5.48
CA GLU A 86 -10.64 -6.04 -6.66
C GLU A 86 -10.93 -4.54 -6.57
N LYS A 87 -12.10 -4.17 -6.05
CA LYS A 87 -12.51 -2.77 -5.88
C LYS A 87 -11.70 -2.07 -4.79
N SER A 88 -11.45 -2.75 -3.67
CA SER A 88 -10.60 -2.25 -2.59
C SER A 88 -9.18 -2.00 -3.08
N ILE A 89 -8.64 -2.94 -3.86
CA ILE A 89 -7.30 -2.88 -4.45
C ILE A 89 -7.17 -1.76 -5.48
N ASP A 90 -8.18 -1.54 -6.34
CA ASP A 90 -8.19 -0.41 -7.28
C ASP A 90 -8.26 0.95 -6.57
N ASN A 91 -9.08 1.06 -5.51
CA ASN A 91 -9.13 2.25 -4.68
C ASN A 91 -7.79 2.51 -3.96
N PHE A 92 -7.17 1.44 -3.43
CA PHE A 92 -5.86 1.48 -2.81
C PHE A 92 -4.78 1.98 -3.78
N TYR A 93 -4.79 1.48 -5.02
CA TYR A 93 -3.91 1.96 -6.09
C TYR A 93 -4.11 3.46 -6.37
N LYS A 94 -5.36 3.92 -6.49
CA LYS A 94 -5.67 5.35 -6.75
C LYS A 94 -5.16 6.26 -5.64
N VAL A 95 -5.32 5.87 -4.37
CA VAL A 95 -4.83 6.65 -3.22
C VAL A 95 -3.30 6.72 -3.23
N LEU A 96 -2.63 5.59 -3.38
CA LEU A 96 -1.16 5.56 -3.46
C LEU A 96 -0.63 6.39 -4.64
N HIS A 97 -1.24 6.23 -5.81
CA HIS A 97 -0.84 6.97 -7.00
C HIS A 97 -1.07 8.48 -6.82
N LYS A 98 -2.19 8.91 -6.21
CA LYS A 98 -2.49 10.33 -5.99
C LYS A 98 -1.50 10.99 -5.02
N HIS A 99 -1.07 10.27 -3.99
CA HIS A 99 -0.13 10.82 -3.01
C HIS A 99 1.32 10.82 -3.49
N LEU A 100 1.65 9.93 -4.43
CA LEU A 100 2.98 9.83 -5.01
C LEU A 100 3.15 10.67 -6.28
N ASP A 101 2.09 11.08 -7.00
CA ASP A 101 2.16 11.99 -8.17
C ASP A 101 2.57 13.42 -7.75
#